data_AF-A0A838D201-F1
#
_entry.id   AF-A0A838D201-F1
#
_cell.length_a   1.000
_cell.length_b   1.000
_cell.length_c   1.000
_cell.angle_alpha   90.00
_cell.angle_beta   90.00
_cell.angle_gamma   90.00
#
_symmetry.space_group_name_H-M   'P 1'
#
loop_
_entity.id
_entity.type
_entity.pdbx_description
1 polymer ?
#
loop_
_entity_poly.entity_id
_entity_poly.type
_entity_poly.pdbx_seq_one_letter_code
_entity_poly.pdbx_strand_id
1 'polypeptide(L)' 'MTARRRNLFILLLVFGLLLVSGAAIVTNETQFGLDLEGGVSLVYEATPTPQEPVLEEEAIERAIEVIRDRIDAL' A
#
# COMPACT_ATOMS: atom_id res chain seq x y z
N MET A 1 18.55 26.85 -38.21
CA MET A 1 19.35 26.11 -37.20
C MET A 1 18.64 25.98 -35.84
N THR A 2 17.85 26.96 -35.40
CA THR A 2 17.15 27.00 -34.11
C THR A 2 16.12 25.88 -33.91
N ALA A 3 15.36 25.53 -34.95
CA ALA A 3 14.33 24.48 -34.85
C ALA A 3 14.93 23.08 -34.62
N ARG A 4 16.04 22.72 -35.29
CA ARG A 4 16.71 21.41 -35.08
C ARG A 4 17.28 21.28 -33.67
N ARG A 5 17.90 22.34 -33.14
CA ARG A 5 18.45 22.36 -31.77
C ARG A 5 17.35 22.26 -30.71
N ARG A 6 16.22 22.95 -30.92
CA ARG A 6 15.03 22.82 -30.06
C ARG A 6 14.45 21.41 -30.09
N ASN A 7 14.31 20.82 -31.28
CA ASN A 7 13.75 19.48 -31.41
C ASN A 7 14.67 18.42 -30.78
N LEU A 8 15.99 18.57 -30.91
CA LEU A 8 16.96 17.70 -30.23
C LEU A 8 16.85 17.80 -28.71
N PHE A 9 16.71 19.02 -28.18
CA PHE A 9 16.48 19.20 -26.74
C PHE A 9 15.19 18.52 -26.27
N ILE A 10 14.09 18.69 -27.02
CA ILE A 10 12.82 18.02 -26.73
C ILE A 10 12.99 16.50 -26.75
N LEU A 11 13.68 15.95 -27.75
CA LEU A 11 13.93 14.51 -27.84
C LEU A 11 14.74 13.99 -26.65
N LEU A 12 15.79 14.70 -26.24
CA LEU A 12 16.58 14.32 -25.06
C LEU A 12 15.76 14.40 -23.77
N LEU A 13 14.91 15.41 -23.64
CA LEU A 13 14.01 15.55 -22.50
C LEU A 13 12.99 14.41 -22.44
N VAL A 14 12.35 14.09 -23.57
CA VAL A 14 11.41 12.96 -23.67
C VAL A 14 12.12 11.65 -23.35
N PHE A 15 13.32 11.45 -23.90
CA PHE A 15 14.12 10.26 -23.61
C PHE A 15 14.50 10.18 -22.13
N GLY A 16 14.89 11.30 -21.51
CA GLY A 16 15.15 11.37 -20.08
C GLY A 16 13.92 11.02 -19.23
N LEU A 17 12.74 11.53 -19.59
CA LEU A 17 11.48 11.17 -18.93
C LEU A 17 11.15 9.69 -19.06
N LEU A 18 11.38 9.09 -20.22
CA LEU A 18 11.19 7.65 -20.43
C LEU A 18 12.14 6.83 -19.55
N LEU A 19 13.41 7.23 -19.44
CA LEU A 19 14.37 6.57 -18.56
C LEU A 19 13.96 6.67 -17.08
N VAL A 20 13.54 7.85 -16.63
CA VAL A 20 13.08 8.06 -15.24
C VAL A 20 11.82 7.23 -14.96
N SER A 21 10.87 7.19 -15.89
CA SER A 21 9.66 6.39 -15.77
C SER A 21 9.98 4.89 -15.72
N GLY A 22 10.86 4.41 -16.60
CA GLY A 22 11.31 3.02 -16.59
C GLY A 22 12.03 2.66 -15.28
N ALA A 23 12.89 3.55 -14.78
CA ALA A 23 13.56 3.38 -13.50
C ALA A 23 12.53 3.27 -12.35
N ALA A 24 11.53 4.16 -12.31
CA ALA A 24 10.49 4.12 -11.29
C ALA A 24 9.70 2.80 -11.30
N ILE A 25 9.42 2.21 -12.47
CA ILE A 25 8.75 0.91 -12.58
C ILE A 25 9.62 -0.21 -11.98
N VAL A 26 10.94 -0.15 -12.18
CA VAL A 26 11.86 -1.19 -11.70
C VAL A 26 12.17 -1.03 -10.20
N THR A 27 12.23 0.20 -9.69
CA THR A 27 12.61 0.45 -8.29
C THR A 27 11.44 0.45 -7.31
N ASN A 28 10.21 0.63 -7.79
CA ASN A 28 9.04 0.59 -6.93
C ASN A 28 8.34 -0.75 -7.10
N GLU A 29 8.34 -1.55 -6.04
CA GLU A 29 7.59 -2.80 -6.02
C GLU A 29 6.09 -2.50 -6.17
N THR A 30 5.44 -3.28 -7.03
CA THR A 30 3.98 -3.20 -7.19
C THR A 30 3.36 -3.98 -6.05
N GLN A 31 2.54 -3.32 -5.23
CA GLN A 31 1.78 -4.01 -4.19
C GLN A 31 0.62 -4.76 -4.83
N PHE A 32 0.61 -6.08 -4.70
CA PHE A 32 -0.42 -6.94 -5.25
C PHE A 32 -1.53 -7.17 -4.22
N GLY A 33 -2.75 -7.37 -4.71
CA GLY A 33 -3.87 -7.75 -3.85
C GLY A 33 -3.74 -9.18 -3.36
N LEU A 34 -4.57 -9.53 -2.36
CA LEU A 34 -4.70 -10.89 -1.83
C LEU A 34 -5.04 -11.93 -2.92
N ASP A 35 -5.74 -11.50 -3.97
CA ASP A 35 -6.11 -12.33 -5.13
C ASP A 35 -4.93 -12.65 -6.05
N LEU A 36 -3.89 -11.81 -6.06
CA LEU A 36 -2.71 -11.94 -6.93
C LEU A 36 -1.48 -12.48 -6.20
N GLU A 37 -1.24 -12.06 -4.95
CA GLU A 37 -0.09 -12.47 -4.15
C GLU A 37 -0.41 -13.61 -3.17
N GLY A 38 -1.70 -13.85 -2.93
CA GLY A 38 -2.15 -14.80 -1.91
C GLY A 38 -2.04 -14.22 -0.49
N GLY A 39 -2.45 -15.01 0.49
CA GLY A 39 -2.52 -14.58 1.90
C GLY A 39 -3.77 -15.13 2.59
N VAL A 40 -4.17 -14.49 3.70
CA VAL A 40 -5.34 -14.91 4.49
C VAL A 40 -6.23 -13.71 4.78
N SER A 41 -7.54 -13.87 4.55
CA SER A 41 -8.58 -12.94 5.00
C SER A 41 -9.40 -13.58 6.10
N LEU A 42 -9.53 -12.89 7.24
CA LEU A 42 -10.21 -13.37 8.43
C LEU A 42 -11.24 -12.32 8.86
N VAL A 43 -12.47 -12.76 9.12
CA VAL A 43 -13.55 -11.92 9.66
C VAL A 43 -13.83 -12.39 11.07
N TYR A 44 -13.75 -11.46 12.03
CA TYR A 44 -13.96 -11.73 13.44
C TYR A 44 -15.19 -11.02 13.96
N GLU A 45 -15.91 -11.67 14.86
CA GLU A 45 -17.07 -11.12 15.56
C GLU A 45 -16.76 -11.04 17.05
N ALA A 46 -17.05 -9.89 17.67
CA ALA A 46 -16.86 -9.72 19.10
C ALA A 46 -17.99 -10.39 19.86
N THR A 47 -17.64 -11.17 20.89
CA THR A 47 -18.60 -11.80 21.80
C THR A 47 -18.40 -11.23 23.21
N PRO A 48 -19.47 -10.80 23.91
CA PRO A 48 -19.35 -10.30 25.28
C PRO A 48 -18.82 -11.38 26.23
N THR A 49 -18.22 -10.96 27.33
CA THR A 49 -17.74 -11.87 28.38
C THR A 49 -18.58 -11.71 29.64
N PRO A 50 -18.56 -12.69 30.58
CA PRO A 50 -19.23 -12.50 31.87
C PRO A 50 -18.75 -11.28 32.66
N GLN A 51 -17.49 -10.88 32.46
CA GLN A 51 -16.87 -9.71 33.09
C GLN A 51 -17.25 -8.39 32.40
N GLU A 52 -17.52 -8.43 31.10
CA GLU A 52 -17.89 -7.28 30.26
C GLU A 52 -19.10 -7.70 29.39
N PRO A 53 -20.33 -7.60 29.94
CA PRO A 53 -21.53 -8.15 29.31
C PRO A 53 -22.08 -7.27 28.19
N VAL A 54 -21.64 -6.01 28.10
CA VAL A 54 -22.02 -5.06 27.06
C VAL A 54 -20.82 -4.80 26.18
N LEU A 55 -20.99 -4.91 24.87
CA LEU A 55 -19.94 -4.58 23.91
C LEU A 55 -19.98 -3.08 23.63
N GLU A 56 -19.05 -2.37 24.27
CA GLU A 56 -18.80 -0.97 23.98
C GLU A 56 -17.88 -0.81 22.75
N GLU A 57 -18.05 0.26 22.00
CA GLU A 57 -17.25 0.58 20.81
C GLU A 57 -15.75 0.66 21.15
N GLU A 58 -15.41 1.28 22.29
CA GLU A 58 -14.03 1.38 22.78
C GLU A 58 -13.38 0.00 23.04
N ALA A 59 -14.16 -1.00 23.42
CA ALA A 59 -13.64 -2.37 23.59
C ALA A 59 -13.28 -3.01 22.24
N ILE A 60 -14.06 -2.71 21.19
CA ILE A 60 -13.78 -3.17 19.82
C ILE A 60 -12.54 -2.49 19.25
N GLU A 61 -12.43 -1.17 19.40
CA GLU A 61 -11.27 -0.40 18.93
C GLU A 61 -9.96 -0.91 19.57
N ARG A 62 -9.96 -1.09 20.89
CA ARG A 62 -8.81 -1.67 21.61
C ARG A 62 -8.48 -3.08 21.15
N ALA A 63 -9.48 -3.91 20.85
CA ALA A 63 -9.24 -5.25 20.32
C ALA A 63 -8.57 -5.21 18.93
N ILE A 64 -9.00 -4.28 18.06
CA ILE A 64 -8.37 -4.06 16.75
C ILE A 64 -6.92 -3.62 16.90
N GLU A 65 -6.64 -2.68 17.80
CA GLU A 65 -5.27 -2.22 18.09
C GLU A 65 -4.38 -3.37 18.58
N VAL A 66 -4.85 -4.16 19.54
CA VAL A 66 -4.09 -5.32 20.04
C VAL A 66 -3.81 -6.34 18.94
N ILE A 67 -4.76 -6.58 18.03
CA ILE A 67 -4.55 -7.48 16.89
C ILE A 67 -3.49 -6.90 15.94
N ARG A 68 -3.54 -5.60 15.63
CA ARG A 68 -2.56 -4.91 14.79
C ARG A 68 -1.17 -4.94 15.40
N ASP A 69 -1.03 -4.52 16.67
CA ASP A 69 0.24 -4.50 17.38
C ASP A 69 0.92 -5.88 17.39
N ARG A 70 0.12 -6.95 17.49
CA ARG A 70 0.64 -8.33 17.43
C ARG A 70 1.08 -8.75 16.04
N ILE A 71 0.37 -8.34 15.00
CA ILE A 71 0.68 -8.71 13.61
C ILE A 71 1.86 -7.89 13.10
N ASP A 72 1.87 -6.59 13.36
CA ASP A 72 2.90 -5.65 12.88
C ASP A 72 4.25 -5.84 13.60
N ALA A 73 4.25 -6.48 14.76
CA ALA A 73 5.48 -6.85 15.48
C ALA A 73 6.15 -8.14 14.98
N LEU A 74 5.49 -8.90 14.09
CA LEU A 74 6.04 -10.12 13.46
C LEU A 74 6.87 -9.80 12.22
#